data_AF-A0A0F3INH4-F1
#
_entry.id   AF-A0A0F3INH4-F1
#
_cell.length_a   1.000
_cell.length_b   1.000
_cell.length_c   1.000
_cell.angle_alpha   90.00
_cell.angle_beta   90.00
_cell.angle_gamma   90.00
#
_symmetry.space_group_name_H-M   'P 1'
#
loop_
_entity.id
_entity.type
_entity.pdbx_description
1 polymer ?
#
loop_
_entity_poly.entity_id
_entity_poly.type
_entity_poly.pdbx_seq_one_letter_code
_entity_poly.pdbx_strand_id
1 'polypeptide(L)'
;VEHFIAGQFVDVTGTSIGKGFAGGMKRHNFGGLRASHGVSVSHRSLGSTGNRQDPGKTFKGKKMAGHMGDVRVTTQNLKVVGTDAERGLILVKGAVPGSAGGFVLVRDAVKRAQPEGIPFPAALKTDAAAEA
;
A
#
# COMPACT_ATOMS: atom_id res chain seq x y z
N VAL A 1 17.06 14.26 -2.99
CA VAL A 1 15.65 14.70 -3.17
C VAL A 1 15.43 15.30 -4.55
N GLU A 2 16.37 16.12 -5.03
CA GLU A 2 16.40 16.71 -6.39
C GLU A 2 16.36 15.70 -7.56
N HIS A 3 16.53 14.40 -7.29
CA HIS A 3 16.41 13.37 -8.32
C HIS A 3 14.98 13.24 -8.88
N PHE A 4 13.96 13.59 -8.09
CA PHE A 4 12.57 13.57 -8.54
C PHE A 4 12.13 14.97 -8.97
N ILE A 5 11.39 15.05 -10.07
CA ILE A 5 10.90 16.33 -10.62
C ILE A 5 9.41 16.49 -10.32
N ALA A 6 8.97 17.74 -10.09
CA ALA A 6 7.56 18.06 -9.98
C ALA A 6 6.80 17.62 -11.25
N GLY A 7 5.71 16.89 -11.09
CA GLY A 7 4.93 16.34 -12.20
C GLY A 7 5.25 14.89 -12.55
N GLN A 8 6.39 14.35 -12.10
CA GLN A 8 6.76 12.94 -12.27
C GLN A 8 5.79 12.00 -11.54
N PHE A 9 5.60 10.80 -12.10
CA PHE A 9 4.90 9.72 -11.42
C PHE A 9 5.90 8.74 -10.80
N VAL A 10 5.64 8.34 -9.56
CA VAL A 10 6.48 7.43 -8.78
C VAL A 10 5.65 6.28 -8.20
N ASP A 11 6.30 5.15 -7.97
CA ASP A 11 5.79 4.05 -7.18
C ASP A 11 6.41 4.10 -5.78
N VAL A 12 5.57 4.00 -4.74
CA VAL A 12 6.03 4.01 -3.34
C VAL A 12 5.74 2.66 -2.70
N THR A 13 6.79 1.99 -2.26
CA THR A 13 6.73 0.71 -1.56
C THR A 13 7.00 0.91 -0.07
N GLY A 14 6.18 0.31 0.78
CA GLY A 14 6.35 0.36 2.23
C GLY A 14 5.66 -0.80 2.91
N THR A 15 5.86 -0.93 4.21
CA THR A 15 5.15 -1.92 5.03
C THR A 15 3.81 -1.34 5.47
N SER A 16 2.72 -2.01 5.10
CA SER A 16 1.37 -1.60 5.48
C SER A 16 1.13 -1.66 6.98
N ILE A 17 0.23 -0.81 7.51
CA ILE A 17 -0.11 -0.80 8.93
C ILE A 17 -0.67 -2.16 9.36
N GLY A 18 -0.02 -2.80 10.33
CA GLY A 18 -0.46 -4.03 10.97
C GLY A 18 -1.79 -3.84 11.70
N LYS A 19 -2.74 -4.76 11.48
CA LYS A 19 -4.05 -4.79 12.14
C LYS A 19 -4.26 -6.04 12.99
N GLY A 20 -3.20 -6.82 13.22
CA GLY A 20 -3.20 -8.07 13.97
C GLY A 20 -4.08 -9.14 13.34
N PHE A 21 -4.71 -9.97 14.17
CA PHE A 21 -5.67 -10.98 13.73
C PHE A 21 -7.02 -10.31 13.40
N ALA A 22 -7.37 -10.27 12.10
CA ALA A 22 -8.60 -9.68 11.62
C ALA A 22 -9.64 -10.75 11.25
N GLY A 23 -10.89 -10.54 11.69
CA GLY A 23 -12.04 -11.36 11.29
C GLY A 23 -12.43 -11.19 9.81
N GLY A 24 -13.28 -12.09 9.30
CA GLY A 24 -13.65 -12.15 7.88
C GLY A 24 -14.23 -10.84 7.31
N MET A 25 -15.06 -10.15 8.09
CA MET A 25 -15.64 -8.86 7.69
C MET A 25 -14.56 -7.78 7.50
N LYS A 26 -13.64 -7.62 8.46
CA LYS A 26 -12.58 -6.59 8.39
C LYS A 26 -11.52 -6.91 7.34
N ARG A 27 -11.17 -8.19 7.19
CA ARG A 27 -10.11 -8.65 6.28
C ARG A 27 -10.54 -8.70 4.82
N HIS A 28 -11.78 -9.09 4.55
CA HIS A 28 -12.28 -9.36 3.19
C HIS A 28 -13.56 -8.61 2.81
N ASN A 29 -14.03 -7.68 3.64
CA ASN A 29 -15.27 -6.90 3.43
C ASN A 29 -16.53 -7.77 3.25
N PHE A 30 -16.65 -8.87 3.99
CA PHE A 30 -17.86 -9.71 3.99
C PHE A 30 -19.04 -9.00 4.66
N GLY A 31 -20.26 -9.23 4.14
CA GLY A 31 -21.49 -8.55 4.58
C GLY A 31 -22.06 -8.96 5.94
N GLY A 32 -21.63 -10.10 6.51
CA GLY A 32 -22.17 -10.62 7.77
C GLY A 32 -23.60 -11.17 7.64
N LEU A 33 -24.21 -11.53 8.77
CA LEU A 33 -25.61 -11.95 8.87
C LEU A 33 -26.48 -10.84 9.45
N ARG A 34 -27.80 -11.01 9.36
CA ARG A 34 -28.77 -10.07 9.95
C ARG A 34 -28.54 -9.93 11.46
N ALA A 35 -28.71 -8.72 11.98
CA ALA A 35 -28.61 -8.42 13.41
C ALA A 35 -29.90 -8.77 14.20
N SER A 36 -31.00 -9.02 13.49
CA SER A 36 -32.31 -9.35 14.06
C SER A 36 -32.92 -10.55 13.32
N HIS A 37 -34.19 -10.89 13.64
CA HIS A 37 -34.92 -12.01 13.06
C HIS A 37 -34.28 -13.39 13.33
N GLY A 38 -33.91 -13.65 14.58
CA GLY A 38 -33.59 -15.01 15.05
C GLY A 38 -32.17 -15.51 14.77
N VAL A 39 -31.26 -14.66 14.28
CA VAL A 39 -29.84 -15.03 14.14
C VAL A 39 -29.21 -15.18 15.54
N SER A 40 -28.75 -16.38 15.87
CA SER A 40 -28.08 -16.68 17.13
C SER A 40 -26.55 -16.67 16.97
N VAL A 41 -25.88 -15.72 17.65
CA VAL A 41 -24.40 -15.61 17.82
C VAL A 41 -23.57 -15.43 16.53
N SER A 42 -24.16 -15.57 15.35
CA SER A 42 -23.46 -15.69 14.06
C SER A 42 -23.41 -14.41 13.23
N HIS A 43 -23.79 -13.26 13.81
CA HIS A 43 -23.84 -11.94 13.16
C HIS A 43 -22.59 -11.58 12.35
N ARG A 44 -21.41 -11.92 12.87
CA ARG A 44 -20.10 -11.63 12.25
C ARG A 44 -19.36 -12.88 11.79
N SER A 45 -20.07 -14.01 11.72
CA SER A 45 -19.51 -15.27 11.24
C SER A 45 -19.14 -15.17 9.76
N LEU A 46 -18.23 -16.04 9.33
CA LEU A 46 -17.76 -16.15 7.95
C LEU A 46 -18.77 -16.83 7.00
N GLY A 47 -19.83 -17.44 7.53
CA GLY A 47 -20.76 -18.26 6.76
C GLY A 47 -20.14 -19.59 6.30
N SER A 48 -20.69 -20.18 5.23
CA SER A 48 -20.24 -21.46 4.72
C SER A 48 -18.83 -21.39 4.08
N THR A 49 -17.97 -22.35 4.43
CA THR A 49 -16.62 -22.46 3.89
C THR A 49 -16.50 -23.38 2.68
N GLY A 50 -17.44 -24.32 2.50
CA GLY A 50 -17.39 -25.35 1.47
C GLY A 50 -18.75 -25.96 1.12
N ASN A 51 -18.71 -27.02 0.32
CA ASN A 51 -19.89 -27.79 -0.08
C ASN A 51 -19.98 -29.09 0.73
N ARG A 52 -21.06 -29.86 0.54
CA ARG A 52 -21.34 -31.13 1.23
C ARG A 52 -20.42 -32.28 0.76
N GLN A 53 -20.96 -33.26 0.02
CA GLN A 53 -20.25 -34.52 -0.28
C GLN A 53 -19.07 -34.30 -1.23
N ASP A 54 -19.34 -33.64 -2.36
CA ASP A 54 -18.32 -33.30 -3.35
C ASP A 54 -18.12 -31.77 -3.34
N PRO A 55 -16.90 -31.27 -3.06
CA PRO A 55 -15.59 -31.92 -3.03
C PRO A 55 -15.12 -32.42 -1.64
N GLY A 56 -15.98 -32.40 -0.61
CA GLY A 56 -15.66 -32.90 0.74
C GLY A 56 -14.54 -32.15 1.48
N LYS A 57 -14.16 -30.96 1.01
CA LYS A 57 -13.05 -30.17 1.57
C LYS A 57 -13.24 -28.67 1.34
N THR A 58 -12.49 -27.87 2.11
CA THR A 58 -12.34 -26.44 1.82
C THR A 58 -11.20 -26.23 0.81
N PHE A 59 -11.44 -25.41 -0.21
CA PHE A 59 -10.43 -25.11 -1.23
C PHE A 59 -9.26 -24.26 -0.68
N LYS A 60 -8.07 -24.45 -1.25
CA LYS A 60 -6.91 -23.59 -0.98
C LYS A 60 -7.20 -22.16 -1.43
N GLY A 61 -6.70 -21.18 -0.69
CA GLY A 61 -6.97 -19.76 -0.95
C GLY A 61 -8.37 -19.28 -0.55
N LYS A 62 -9.18 -20.13 0.10
CA LYS A 62 -10.46 -19.69 0.67
C LYS A 62 -10.22 -18.56 1.67
N LYS A 63 -10.95 -17.46 1.48
CA LYS A 63 -10.89 -16.27 2.34
C LYS A 63 -11.39 -16.60 3.75
N MET A 64 -10.51 -16.44 4.73
CA MET A 64 -10.78 -16.68 6.17
C MET A 64 -10.24 -15.54 7.04
N ALA A 65 -10.57 -15.55 8.32
CA ALA A 65 -9.92 -14.70 9.32
C ALA A 65 -8.40 -14.99 9.39
N GLY A 66 -7.62 -14.04 9.86
CA GLY A 66 -6.17 -14.20 9.98
C GLY A 66 -5.42 -12.88 10.09
N HIS A 67 -4.09 -12.95 10.06
CA HIS A 67 -3.23 -11.77 10.11
C HIS A 67 -3.52 -10.82 8.93
N MET A 68 -3.62 -9.53 9.24
CA MET A 68 -3.91 -8.47 8.26
C MET A 68 -2.95 -7.29 8.46
N GLY A 69 -2.41 -6.78 7.36
CA GLY A 69 -1.39 -5.72 7.40
C GLY A 69 0.01 -6.31 7.61
N ASP A 70 0.98 -5.45 7.91
CA ASP A 70 2.38 -5.80 8.11
C ASP A 70 3.03 -6.54 6.91
N VAL A 71 2.44 -6.33 5.73
CA VAL A 71 2.95 -6.84 4.47
C VAL A 71 3.52 -5.69 3.65
N ARG A 72 4.54 -6.00 2.84
CA ARG A 72 5.11 -5.05 1.88
C ARG A 72 4.12 -4.80 0.74
N VAL A 73 3.70 -3.55 0.57
CA VAL A 73 2.74 -3.12 -0.45
C VAL A 73 3.34 -1.97 -1.25
N THR A 74 3.03 -1.91 -2.54
CA THR A 74 3.42 -0.81 -3.42
C THR A 74 2.18 -0.07 -3.89
N THR A 75 2.10 1.22 -3.57
CA THR A 75 1.13 2.12 -4.19
C THR A 75 1.75 2.68 -5.46
N GLN A 76 1.08 2.44 -6.58
CA GLN A 76 1.59 2.81 -7.91
C GLN A 76 1.02 4.15 -8.37
N ASN A 77 1.74 4.81 -9.29
CA ASN A 77 1.29 6.01 -10.01
C ASN A 77 0.97 7.21 -9.09
N LEU A 78 1.77 7.43 -8.04
CA LEU A 78 1.65 8.62 -7.21
C LEU A 78 2.34 9.81 -7.89
N LYS A 79 1.73 11.00 -7.84
CA LYS A 79 2.29 12.20 -8.48
C LYS A 79 3.19 12.95 -7.50
N VAL A 80 4.40 13.29 -7.92
CA VAL A 80 5.27 14.23 -7.20
C VAL A 80 4.76 15.64 -7.47
N VAL A 81 4.43 16.37 -6.41
CA VAL A 81 3.93 17.76 -6.48
C VAL A 81 5.10 18.74 -6.45
N GLY A 82 6.15 18.42 -5.69
CA GLY A 82 7.33 19.25 -5.57
C GLY A 82 8.39 18.59 -4.69
N THR A 83 9.56 19.20 -4.68
CA THR A 83 10.72 18.78 -3.89
C THR A 83 11.31 19.98 -3.18
N ASP A 84 11.66 19.82 -1.92
CA ASP A 84 12.36 20.82 -1.11
C ASP A 84 13.77 20.28 -0.83
N ALA A 85 14.77 20.90 -1.45
CA ALA A 85 16.17 20.50 -1.36
C ALA A 85 16.81 20.89 -0.02
N GLU A 86 16.38 22.02 0.57
CA GLU A 86 16.92 22.54 1.83
C GLU A 86 16.51 21.64 2.99
N ARG A 87 15.23 21.23 3.02
CA ARG A 87 14.67 20.35 4.07
C ARG A 87 14.79 18.87 3.74
N GLY A 88 15.15 18.53 2.52
CA GLY A 88 15.23 17.14 2.06
C GLY A 88 13.87 16.44 1.99
N LEU A 89 12.81 17.14 1.54
CA LEU A 89 11.44 16.61 1.50
C LEU A 89 10.95 16.37 0.07
N ILE A 90 10.22 15.26 -0.14
CA ILE A 90 9.49 14.97 -1.37
C ILE A 90 7.99 15.08 -1.07
N LEU A 91 7.29 15.95 -1.80
CA LEU A 91 5.85 16.14 -1.66
C LEU A 91 5.14 15.24 -2.67
N VAL A 92 4.46 14.20 -2.19
CA VAL A 92 3.75 13.23 -3.02
C VAL A 92 2.24 13.36 -2.81
N LYS A 93 1.48 13.44 -3.91
CA LYS A 93 0.02 13.46 -3.87
C LYS A 93 -0.51 12.02 -3.80
N GLY A 94 -1.01 11.63 -2.63
CA GLY A 94 -1.75 10.39 -2.42
C GLY A 94 -1.39 9.69 -1.10
N ALA A 95 -1.81 8.43 -0.98
CA ALA A 95 -1.58 7.64 0.22
C ALA A 95 -0.29 6.83 0.12
N VAL A 96 0.58 7.00 1.12
CA VAL A 96 1.81 6.23 1.29
C VAL A 96 1.52 5.02 2.18
N PRO A 97 1.98 3.81 1.83
CA PRO A 97 1.77 2.62 2.66
C PRO A 97 2.60 2.69 3.94
N GLY A 98 1.92 2.58 5.09
CA GLY A 98 2.55 2.49 6.41
C GLY A 98 2.10 3.59 7.37
N SER A 99 2.66 3.59 8.57
CA SER A 99 2.51 4.68 9.55
C SER A 99 3.54 5.78 9.30
N ALA A 100 3.28 6.98 9.85
CA ALA A 100 4.28 8.05 9.85
C ALA A 100 5.59 7.58 10.51
N GLY A 101 6.72 8.02 9.97
CA GLY A 101 8.06 7.60 10.43
C GLY A 101 8.51 6.23 9.92
N GLY A 102 7.67 5.50 9.19
CA GLY A 102 8.06 4.24 8.55
C GLY A 102 9.01 4.44 7.37
N PHE A 103 9.87 3.45 7.13
CA PHE A 103 10.73 3.43 5.95
C PHE A 103 9.91 3.14 4.69
N VAL A 104 10.19 3.92 3.64
CA VAL A 104 9.56 3.77 2.32
C VAL A 104 10.63 3.78 1.23
N LEU A 105 10.39 2.99 0.19
CA LEU A 105 11.19 2.97 -1.03
C LEU A 105 10.41 3.71 -2.10
N VAL A 106 11.02 4.76 -2.67
CA VAL A 106 10.47 5.52 -3.78
C VAL A 106 11.25 5.18 -5.03
N ARG A 107 10.55 4.87 -6.11
CA ARG A 107 11.13 4.59 -7.43
C ARG A 107 10.26 5.19 -8.53
N ASP A 108 10.81 5.26 -9.74
CA ASP A 108 10.05 5.68 -10.92
C ASP A 108 8.83 4.77 -11.16
N ALA A 109 7.73 5.36 -11.63
CA ALA A 109 6.52 4.61 -11.93
C ALA A 109 6.72 3.69 -13.13
N VAL A 110 6.51 2.39 -12.93
CA VAL A 110 6.69 1.38 -14.00
C VAL A 110 5.62 1.50 -15.10
N LYS A 111 4.45 2.04 -14.76
CA LYS A 111 3.28 2.08 -15.66
C LYS A 111 3.08 3.42 -16.38
N ARG A 112 3.91 4.43 -16.09
CA ARG A 112 3.79 5.78 -16.68
C ARG A 112 5.09 6.13 -17.38
N ALA A 113 4.98 6.86 -18.49
CA ALA A 113 6.14 7.42 -19.14
C ALA A 113 6.86 8.40 -18.21
N GLN A 114 8.18 8.40 -18.28
CA GLN A 114 9.04 9.35 -17.62
C GLN A 114 8.81 10.75 -18.22
N PRO A 115 8.65 11.81 -17.40
CA PRO A 115 8.66 13.18 -17.90
C PRO A 115 10.02 13.54 -18.53
N GLU A 116 10.01 14.50 -19.44
CA GLU A 116 11.23 15.04 -20.04
C GLU A 116 12.08 15.78 -18.99
N GLY A 117 13.40 15.64 -19.06
CA GLY A 117 14.35 16.36 -18.18
C GLY A 117 14.75 15.66 -16.88
N ILE A 118 14.43 14.37 -16.68
CA ILE A 118 14.90 13.61 -15.51
C ILE A 118 16.43 13.52 -15.48
N PRO A 119 17.09 13.83 -14.35
CA PRO A 119 18.53 13.69 -14.22
C PRO A 119 18.93 12.22 -14.16
N PHE A 120 19.51 11.72 -15.25
CA PHE A 120 20.08 10.38 -15.38
C PHE A 120 21.62 10.47 -15.34
N PRO A 121 22.34 9.65 -14.55
CA PRO A 121 21.89 8.53 -13.72
C PRO A 121 21.32 8.93 -12.34
N ALA A 122 21.67 10.12 -11.83
CA ALA A 122 21.14 10.67 -10.60
C ALA A 122 21.28 12.20 -10.62
N ALA A 123 20.50 12.92 -9.80
CA ALA A 123 20.81 14.31 -9.46
C ALA A 123 22.02 14.32 -8.53
N LEU A 124 23.22 14.41 -9.11
CA LEU A 124 24.46 14.52 -8.35
C LEU A 124 24.60 15.96 -7.86
N LYS A 125 24.78 16.14 -6.56
CA LYS A 125 25.32 17.40 -6.02
C LYS A 125 26.79 17.42 -6.40
N THR A 126 27.14 18.03 -7.52
CA THR A 126 28.54 18.43 -7.75
C THR A 126 28.90 19.47 -6.69
N ASP A 127 30.09 19.37 -6.10
CA ASP A 127 30.62 20.25 -5.04
C ASP A 127 30.74 21.72 -5.47
N ALA A 128 29.63 22.39 -5.75
CA ALA A 128 29.53 23.85 -5.87
C ALA A 128 29.48 24.53 -4.49
N ALA A 129 30.08 23.89 -3.47
CA ALA A 129 30.28 24.40 -2.12
C ALA A 129 31.72 24.17 -1.63
N ALA A 130 32.67 23.89 -2.53
CA ALA A 130 34.10 23.81 -2.22
C ALA A 130 34.86 25.13 -2.46
N GLU A 131 34.24 26.16 -3.04
CA GLU A 131 34.81 27.50 -3.17
C GLU A 131 33.74 28.58 -2.90
N ALA A 132 33.68 29.06 -1.66
CA ALA A 132 33.27 30.42 -1.27
C ALA A 132 33.65 30.67 0.19
#